data_AF-A0A2A5M7R2-F1
#
_entry.id   AF-A0A2A5M7R2-F1
#
_cell.length_a   1.000
_cell.length_b   1.000
_cell.length_c   1.000
_cell.angle_alpha   90.00
_cell.angle_beta   90.00
_cell.angle_gamma   90.00
#
_symmetry.space_group_name_H-M   'P 1'
#
loop_
_entity.id
_entity.type
_entity.pdbx_description
1 polymer ?
#
loop_
_entity_poly.entity_id
_entity_poly.type
_entity_poly.pdbx_seq_one_letter_code
_entity_poly.pdbx_strand_id
1 'polypeptide(L)'
;ISPEAPVLVAKTLKEDKRLGGAANVYANLKSLGADVFALGVVGDDESGKFLQENLKGEFLIQKGRKTPFKNRIMAHNQQVLRLDEEDISAILLEDELIALFDEKIKDFKAVVLSDY
;
A
#
# COMPACT_ATOMS: atom_id res chain seq x y z
N ILE A 1 30.18 12.55 -4.55
CA ILE A 1 30.23 12.05 -5.94
C ILE A 1 30.93 10.71 -5.89
N SER A 2 30.32 9.64 -6.40
CA SER A 2 30.94 8.30 -6.39
C SER A 2 32.24 8.30 -7.22
N PRO A 3 33.29 7.58 -6.80
CA PRO A 3 34.52 7.41 -7.61
C PRO A 3 34.29 6.62 -8.91
N GLU A 4 33.20 5.86 -8.99
CA GLU A 4 32.95 4.88 -10.07
C GLU A 4 32.03 5.41 -11.18
N ALA A 5 31.24 6.45 -10.90
CA ALA A 5 30.34 7.11 -11.86
C ALA A 5 29.87 8.48 -11.29
N PRO A 6 29.38 9.43 -12.11
CA PRO A 6 28.81 10.70 -11.64
C PRO A 6 27.41 10.51 -11.02
N VAL A 7 27.33 9.67 -9.99
CA VAL A 7 26.09 9.34 -9.28
C VAL A 7 26.06 9.99 -7.91
N LEU A 8 24.84 10.31 -7.46
CA LEU A 8 24.56 10.73 -6.10
C LEU A 8 24.71 9.54 -5.16
N VAL A 9 25.51 9.72 -4.10
CA VAL A 9 25.63 8.75 -3.02
C VAL A 9 24.86 9.30 -1.84
N ALA A 10 23.81 8.60 -1.43
CA ALA A 10 23.03 8.94 -0.24
C ALA A 10 23.24 7.84 0.81
N LYS A 11 23.44 8.27 2.06
CA LYS A 11 23.44 7.36 3.22
C LYS A 11 22.07 7.44 3.87
N THR A 12 21.40 6.30 4.02
CA THR A 12 20.13 6.23 4.76
C THR A 12 20.39 6.60 6.22
N LEU A 13 19.76 7.69 6.68
CA LEU A 13 19.82 8.13 8.08
C LEU A 13 18.59 7.65 8.87
N LYS A 14 17.44 7.59 8.21
CA LYS A 14 16.15 7.20 8.77
C LYS A 14 15.30 6.57 7.66
N GLU A 15 14.53 5.56 8.03
CA GLU A 15 13.48 4.99 7.19
C GLU A 15 12.14 5.10 7.93
N ASP A 16 11.11 5.61 7.25
CA ASP A 16 9.74 5.69 7.77
C ASP A 16 8.81 5.02 6.76
N LYS A 17 8.07 3.99 7.20
CA LYS A 17 7.00 3.37 6.41
C LYS A 17 5.67 4.02 6.76
N ARG A 18 4.84 4.29 5.75
CA ARG A 18 3.53 4.91 5.91
C ARG A 18 2.50 4.22 5.02
N LEU A 19 1.26 4.18 5.50
CA LEU A 19 0.13 3.74 4.72
C LEU A 19 -0.13 4.73 3.57
N GLY A 20 -0.39 4.21 2.36
CA GLY A 20 -0.65 4.98 1.15
C GLY A 20 -1.96 4.57 0.49
N GLY A 21 -2.43 5.34 -0.51
CA GLY A 21 -3.66 5.04 -1.26
C GLY A 21 -4.87 4.80 -0.35
N ALA A 22 -5.60 3.71 -0.59
CA ALA A 22 -6.73 3.27 0.22
C ALA A 22 -6.38 3.09 1.71
N ALA A 23 -5.16 2.65 2.03
CA ALA A 23 -4.72 2.48 3.42
C ALA A 23 -4.51 3.83 4.14
N ASN A 24 -4.18 4.89 3.41
CA ASN A 24 -4.16 6.25 3.97
C ASN A 24 -5.59 6.76 4.24
N VAL A 25 -6.54 6.46 3.35
CA VAL A 25 -7.96 6.75 3.58
C VAL A 25 -8.47 6.02 4.82
N TYR A 26 -8.11 4.74 4.98
CA TYR A 26 -8.39 3.95 6.17
C TYR A 26 -7.87 4.64 7.44
N ALA A 27 -6.60 5.06 7.45
CA ALA A 27 -5.99 5.71 8.60
C ALA A 27 -6.70 7.03 8.98
N ASN A 28 -7.10 7.82 7.98
CA ASN A 28 -7.86 9.05 8.19
C ASN A 28 -9.26 8.77 8.75
N LEU A 29 -9.98 7.77 8.26
CA LEU A 29 -11.29 7.41 8.79
C LEU A 29 -11.20 6.87 10.22
N LYS A 30 -10.18 6.06 10.52
CA LYS A 30 -9.89 5.59 11.88
C LYS A 30 -9.58 6.74 12.83
N SER A 31 -8.82 7.75 12.41
CA SER A 31 -8.50 8.91 13.26
C SER A 31 -9.71 9.78 13.59
N LEU A 32 -10.74 9.75 12.72
CA LEU A 32 -12.04 10.38 12.96
C LEU A 32 -12.98 9.53 13.84
N GLY A 33 -12.55 8.36 14.30
CA GLY A 33 -13.32 7.48 15.18
C GLY A 33 -14.25 6.49 14.48
N ALA A 34 -14.15 6.34 13.16
CA ALA A 34 -14.93 5.32 12.45
C ALA A 34 -14.40 3.91 12.76
N ASP A 35 -15.28 2.90 12.78
CA ASP A 35 -14.82 1.52 12.59
C ASP A 35 -14.67 1.26 11.09
N VAL A 36 -13.47 0.87 10.69
CA VAL A 36 -13.04 0.77 9.31
C VAL A 36 -12.45 -0.60 9.09
N PHE A 37 -12.79 -1.19 7.95
CA PHE A 37 -12.30 -2.47 7.49
C PHE A 37 -11.70 -2.30 6.10
N ALA A 38 -10.50 -2.82 5.88
CA ALA A 38 -9.85 -2.80 4.58
C ALA A 38 -10.12 -4.11 3.83
N LEU A 39 -10.32 -4.02 2.52
CA LEU A 39 -10.49 -5.17 1.62
C LEU A 39 -9.70 -4.91 0.35
N GLY A 40 -8.96 -5.91 -0.14
CA GLY A 40 -8.20 -5.77 -1.39
C GLY A 40 -7.27 -6.94 -1.70
N VAL A 41 -6.50 -6.80 -2.77
CA VAL A 41 -5.47 -7.78 -3.16
C VAL A 41 -4.09 -7.21 -2.91
N VAL A 42 -3.22 -8.01 -2.29
CA VAL A 42 -1.80 -7.70 -2.08
C VAL A 42 -0.92 -8.82 -2.64
N GLY A 43 0.36 -8.52 -2.81
CA GLY A 43 1.39 -9.49 -3.17
C GLY A 43 1.84 -10.34 -1.98
N ASP A 44 2.59 -11.39 -2.26
CA ASP A 44 3.30 -12.21 -1.28
C ASP A 44 4.65 -11.61 -0.85
N ASP A 45 4.66 -10.30 -0.60
CA ASP A 45 5.85 -9.51 -0.27
C ASP A 45 5.73 -8.77 1.08
N GLU A 46 6.82 -8.12 1.51
CA GLU A 46 6.90 -7.41 2.78
C GLU A 46 5.94 -6.21 2.87
N SER A 47 5.64 -5.58 1.73
CA SER A 47 4.65 -4.49 1.67
C SER A 47 3.23 -5.04 1.91
N GLY A 48 2.91 -6.21 1.36
CA GLY A 48 1.65 -6.91 1.62
C GLY A 48 1.51 -7.34 3.07
N LYS A 49 2.59 -7.84 3.70
CA LYS A 49 2.61 -8.14 5.14
C LYS A 49 2.41 -6.90 5.99
N PHE A 50 3.10 -5.80 5.66
CA PHE A 50 2.96 -4.53 6.36
C PHE A 50 1.51 -4.03 6.38
N LEU A 51 0.79 -4.15 5.26
CA LEU A 51 -0.64 -3.80 5.21
C LEU A 51 -1.49 -4.70 6.11
N GLN A 52 -1.26 -6.02 6.09
CA GLN A 52 -1.98 -6.98 6.93
C GLN A 52 -1.75 -6.76 8.44
N GLU A 53 -0.55 -6.33 8.83
CA GLU A 53 -0.20 -6.06 10.24
C GLU A 53 -0.77 -4.74 10.77
N ASN A 54 -0.97 -3.75 9.89
CA ASN A 54 -1.34 -2.38 10.28
C ASN A 54 -2.81 -2.04 10.01
N LEU A 55 -3.54 -2.88 9.29
CA LEU A 55 -4.94 -2.65 8.93
C LEU A 55 -5.81 -3.81 9.43
N LYS A 56 -6.90 -3.48 10.13
CA LYS A 56 -8.00 -4.44 10.32
C LYS A 56 -8.68 -4.60 8.97
N GLY A 57 -8.57 -5.78 8.38
CA GLY A 57 -9.09 -6.05 7.05
C GLY A 57 -8.89 -7.50 6.63
N GLU A 58 -9.27 -7.78 5.40
CA GLU A 58 -9.05 -9.06 4.75
C GLU A 58 -8.40 -8.80 3.39
N PHE A 59 -7.27 -9.46 3.15
CA PHE A 59 -6.47 -9.25 1.95
C PHE A 59 -6.26 -10.57 1.24
N LEU A 60 -6.63 -10.63 -0.04
CA LEU A 60 -6.31 -11.78 -0.87
C LEU A 60 -4.86 -11.68 -1.34
N ILE A 61 -4.13 -12.79 -1.26
CA ILE A 61 -2.71 -12.83 -1.62
C ILE A 61 -2.55 -13.40 -3.02
N GLN A 62 -2.18 -12.56 -3.98
CA GLN A 62 -1.82 -12.99 -5.33
C GLN A 62 -0.32 -13.22 -5.43
N LYS A 63 0.09 -14.48 -5.53
CA LYS A 63 1.50 -14.86 -5.68
C LYS A 63 2.13 -14.21 -6.92
N GLY A 64 3.30 -13.61 -6.75
CA GLY A 64 4.05 -12.97 -7.83
C GLY A 64 3.59 -11.56 -8.21
N ARG A 65 2.48 -11.07 -7.65
CA ARG A 65 2.09 -9.65 -7.74
C ARG A 65 2.97 -8.83 -6.81
N LYS A 66 3.44 -7.67 -7.25
CA LYS A 66 4.05 -6.70 -6.35
C LYS A 66 2.99 -5.85 -5.66
N THR A 67 3.01 -5.79 -4.33
CA THR A 67 2.20 -4.83 -3.58
C THR A 67 2.70 -3.42 -3.89
N PRO A 68 1.81 -2.48 -4.27
CA PRO A 68 2.22 -1.12 -4.62
C PRO A 68 3.02 -0.44 -3.50
N PHE A 69 4.19 0.06 -3.84
CA PHE A 69 5.10 0.73 -2.92
C PHE A 69 5.72 1.96 -3.59
N LYS A 70 5.75 3.08 -2.87
CA LYS A 70 6.26 4.36 -3.35
C LYS A 70 7.38 4.81 -2.43
N ASN A 71 8.63 4.60 -2.84
CA ASN A 71 9.80 4.98 -2.08
C ASN A 71 10.18 6.44 -2.37
N ARG A 72 10.25 7.28 -1.34
CA ARG A 72 10.64 8.69 -1.46
C ARG A 72 11.99 8.90 -0.82
N ILE A 73 13.00 9.19 -1.63
CA ILE A 73 14.34 9.50 -1.15
C ILE A 73 14.41 10.99 -0.88
N MET A 74 14.78 11.35 0.35
CA MET A 74 14.86 12.72 0.84
C MET A 74 16.31 13.10 1.15
N ALA A 75 16.72 14.31 0.77
CA ALA A 75 18.00 14.91 1.17
C ALA A 75 17.80 16.39 1.48
N HIS A 76 18.42 16.90 2.56
CA HIS A 76 18.26 18.30 3.00
C HIS A 76 16.79 18.76 3.08
N ASN A 77 15.91 17.91 3.62
CA ASN A 77 14.44 18.12 3.71
C ASN A 77 13.72 18.30 2.35
N GLN A 78 14.35 17.95 1.23
CA GLN A 78 13.75 17.97 -0.10
C GLN A 78 13.67 16.56 -0.68
N GLN A 79 12.61 16.27 -1.42
CA GLN A 79 12.49 15.01 -2.14
C GLN A 79 13.38 15.06 -3.38
N VAL A 80 14.34 14.15 -3.46
CA VAL A 80 15.30 14.08 -4.57
C VAL A 80 14.93 13.01 -5.59
N LEU A 81 14.26 11.94 -5.17
CA LEU A 81 13.85 10.86 -6.06
C LEU A 81 12.58 10.17 -5.55
N ARG A 82 11.73 9.74 -6.49
CA ARG A 82 10.61 8.84 -6.24
C ARG A 82 10.83 7.56 -7.03
N LEU A 83 10.79 6.42 -6.36
CA LEU A 83 10.78 5.10 -6.99
C LEU A 83 9.42 4.47 -6.76
N ASP A 84 8.76 4.14 -7.86
CA ASP A 84 7.43 3.55 -7.86
C ASP A 84 7.56 2.09 -8.24
N GLU A 85 7.15 1.21 -7.33
CA GLU A 85 7.03 -0.22 -7.58
C GLU A 85 5.55 -0.59 -7.55
N GLU A 86 5.01 -0.96 -8.69
CA GLU A 86 3.63 -1.43 -8.80
C GLU A 86 3.50 -2.45 -9.92
N ASP A 87 2.49 -3.30 -9.79
CA ASP A 87 2.14 -4.28 -10.81
C ASP A 87 0.79 -3.90 -11.42
N ILE A 88 0.83 -3.51 -12.70
CA ILE A 88 -0.34 -3.11 -13.49
C ILE A 88 -1.00 -4.29 -14.22
N SER A 89 -0.48 -5.51 -14.05
CA SER A 89 -1.15 -6.70 -14.56
C SER A 89 -2.49 -6.92 -13.88
N ALA A 90 -3.37 -7.63 -14.58
CA ALA A 90 -4.69 -7.96 -14.09
C ALA A 90 -4.64 -8.69 -12.74
N ILE A 91 -5.61 -8.38 -11.89
CA ILE A 91 -5.82 -9.10 -10.65
C ILE A 91 -6.47 -10.44 -11.01
N LEU A 92 -5.77 -11.54 -10.75
CA LEU A 92 -6.24 -12.89 -11.05
C LEU A 92 -7.26 -13.40 -10.02
N LEU A 93 -7.38 -12.70 -8.89
CA LEU A 93 -8.29 -13.02 -7.79
C LEU A 93 -9.51 -12.06 -7.76
N GLU A 94 -9.89 -11.52 -8.91
CA GLU A 94 -10.98 -10.54 -9.01
C GLU A 94 -12.33 -11.15 -8.60
N ASP A 95 -12.63 -12.36 -9.07
CA ASP A 95 -13.87 -13.07 -8.74
C ASP A 95 -13.95 -13.39 -7.23
N GLU A 96 -12.86 -13.85 -6.62
CA GLU A 96 -12.79 -14.08 -5.19
C GLU A 96 -12.92 -12.78 -4.38
N LEU A 97 -12.33 -11.68 -4.86
CA LEU A 97 -12.44 -10.37 -4.22
C LEU A 97 -13.89 -9.87 -4.23
N ILE A 98 -14.58 -10.02 -5.36
CA ILE A 98 -15.98 -9.62 -5.52
C ILE A 98 -16.88 -10.48 -4.62
N ALA A 99 -16.67 -11.80 -4.59
CA ALA A 99 -17.44 -12.69 -3.72
C ALA A 99 -17.26 -12.32 -2.23
N LEU A 100 -16.02 -12.03 -1.82
CA LEU A 100 -15.70 -11.59 -0.47
C LEU A 100 -16.34 -10.23 -0.15
N PHE A 101 -16.31 -9.30 -1.10
CA PHE A 101 -16.99 -8.00 -0.97
C PHE A 101 -18.50 -8.17 -0.74
N ASP A 102 -19.17 -8.99 -1.54
CA ASP A 102 -20.62 -9.24 -1.43
C ASP A 102 -21.01 -9.91 -0.11
N GLU A 103 -20.13 -10.73 0.46
CA GLU A 103 -20.30 -11.28 1.80
C GLU A 103 -20.21 -10.17 2.86
N LYS A 104 -19.12 -9.40 2.85
CA LYS A 104 -18.79 -8.44 3.92
C LYS A 104 -19.65 -7.20 3.91
N ILE A 105 -20.04 -6.68 2.74
CA ILE A 105 -20.71 -5.38 2.61
C ILE A 105 -21.97 -5.25 3.48
N LYS A 106 -22.65 -6.37 3.78
CA LYS A 106 -23.85 -6.43 4.62
C LYS A 106 -23.64 -5.90 6.04
N ASP A 107 -22.39 -5.92 6.53
CA ASP A 107 -22.03 -5.46 7.86
C ASP A 107 -21.62 -3.98 7.91
N PHE A 108 -21.58 -3.29 6.76
CA PHE A 108 -21.08 -1.92 6.65
C PHE A 108 -22.19 -0.93 6.24
N LYS A 109 -22.10 0.29 6.78
CA LYS A 109 -23.03 1.38 6.48
C LYS A 109 -22.65 2.20 5.25
N ALA A 110 -21.38 2.12 4.84
CA ALA A 110 -20.83 2.88 3.74
C ALA A 110 -19.63 2.11 3.15
N VAL A 111 -19.40 2.33 1.87
CA VAL A 111 -18.26 1.81 1.12
C VAL A 111 -17.49 2.99 0.54
N VAL A 112 -16.16 2.93 0.64
CA VAL A 112 -15.26 3.88 0.00
C VAL A 112 -14.41 3.11 -1.00
N LEU A 113 -14.58 3.41 -2.28
CA LEU A 113 -13.71 2.95 -3.34
C LEU A 113 -12.65 4.02 -3.58
N SER A 114 -11.39 3.67 -3.33
CA SER A 114 -10.24 4.57 -3.49
C SER A 114 -9.45 4.14 -4.71
N ASP A 115 -9.87 4.61 -5.88
CA ASP A 115 -9.16 4.39 -7.15
C ASP A 115 -7.90 5.27 -7.22
N TYR A 116 -6.77 4.70 -7.66
CA TYR A 116 -5.44 5.31 -7.61
C TYR A 116 -4.56 4.92 -8.79
#